data_AF-A0A820ISE0-F1
#
_entry.id   AF-A0A820ISE0-F1
#
_cell.length_a   1.000
_cell.length_b   1.000
_cell.length_c   1.000
_cell.angle_alpha   90.00
_cell.angle_beta   90.00
_cell.angle_gamma   90.00
#
_symmetry.space_group_name_H-M   'P 1'
#
loop_
_entity.id
_entity.type
_entity.pdbx_description
1 polymer ?
#
loop_
_entity_poly.entity_id
_entity_poly.type
_entity_poly.pdbx_seq_one_letter_code
_entity_poly.pdbx_strand_id
1 'polypeptide(L)'
;MDQSELGLEHPNFYIKENKVTKAYRQFIRNIAVELTNLTTMIDDYVVQIFEFDKHISQYYATADEQRAHVLESIRTTIGNLSQTLNTTFDFTSYIRHIYSSANITLVDTDTVFVNQISFIRNVSLLIEKQSSRTLQNYVVWHFIMSEIDNIP
;
A
#
# COMPACT_ATOMS: atom_id res chain seq x y z
N MET A 1 -7.86 -6.38 8.65
CA MET A 1 -6.80 -5.59 7.96
C MET A 1 -5.72 -6.55 7.50
N ASP A 2 -5.30 -6.40 6.25
CA ASP A 2 -4.38 -7.32 5.58
C ASP A 2 -3.37 -6.55 4.71
N GLN A 3 -2.44 -7.26 4.07
CA GLN A 3 -1.60 -6.72 3.01
C GLN A 3 -2.45 -6.20 1.85
N SER A 4 -2.06 -5.05 1.28
CA SER A 4 -2.69 -4.53 0.06
C SER A 4 -2.19 -5.28 -1.18
N GLU A 5 -2.66 -4.89 -2.36
CA GLU A 5 -2.04 -5.33 -3.62
C GLU A 5 -0.84 -4.43 -3.95
N LEU A 6 0.16 -4.97 -4.64
CA LEU A 6 1.25 -4.23 -5.27
C LEU A 6 0.91 -3.97 -6.74
N GLY A 7 1.62 -3.05 -7.40
CA GLY A 7 1.42 -2.85 -8.83
C GLY A 7 1.92 -4.00 -9.71
N LEU A 8 2.80 -4.87 -9.20
CA LEU A 8 3.09 -6.19 -9.78
C LEU A 8 2.49 -7.28 -8.90
N GLU A 9 1.92 -8.30 -9.55
CA GLU A 9 1.18 -9.40 -8.91
C GLU A 9 1.93 -10.10 -7.76
N HIS A 10 3.26 -10.15 -7.81
CA HIS A 10 4.07 -10.80 -6.79
C HIS A 10 5.27 -9.96 -6.31
N PRO A 11 5.51 -9.88 -4.99
CA PRO A 11 6.69 -9.22 -4.41
C PRO A 11 8.02 -9.71 -5.00
N ASN A 12 8.07 -10.97 -5.40
CA ASN A 12 9.26 -11.60 -5.98
C ASN A 12 9.72 -10.93 -7.29
N PHE A 13 8.83 -10.26 -8.03
CA PHE A 13 9.23 -9.54 -9.23
C PHE A 13 10.18 -8.37 -8.93
N TYR A 14 10.15 -7.81 -7.72
CA TYR A 14 10.97 -6.66 -7.31
C TYR A 14 12.37 -7.05 -6.79
N ILE A 15 12.65 -8.35 -6.54
CA ILE A 15 13.93 -8.82 -5.98
C ILE A 15 15.11 -8.47 -6.89
N LYS A 16 14.91 -8.60 -8.21
CA LYS A 16 15.93 -8.30 -9.22
C LYS A 16 15.32 -7.65 -10.44
N GLU A 17 16.10 -6.78 -11.08
CA GLU A 17 15.69 -6.23 -12.36
C GLU A 17 15.52 -7.34 -13.41
N ASN A 18 14.42 -7.27 -14.15
CA ASN A 18 14.02 -8.26 -15.13
C ASN A 18 13.12 -7.60 -16.19
N LYS A 19 12.68 -8.37 -17.19
CA LYS A 19 11.83 -7.83 -18.27
C LYS A 19 10.49 -7.29 -17.74
N VAL A 20 9.92 -7.89 -16.71
CA VAL A 20 8.65 -7.46 -16.07
C VAL A 20 8.83 -6.13 -15.36
N THR A 21 9.88 -5.95 -14.55
CA THR A 21 10.12 -4.68 -13.85
C THR A 21 10.46 -3.53 -14.81
N LYS A 22 11.16 -3.82 -15.92
CA LYS A 22 11.38 -2.85 -17.00
C LYS A 22 10.08 -2.46 -17.69
N ALA A 23 9.24 -3.44 -18.05
CA ALA A 23 7.95 -3.20 -18.67
C ALA A 23 7.02 -2.40 -17.76
N TYR A 24 7.00 -2.69 -16.46
CA TYR A 24 6.20 -1.96 -15.48
C TYR A 24 6.62 -0.49 -15.35
N ARG A 25 7.92 -0.20 -15.26
CA ARG A 25 8.42 1.19 -15.28
C ARG A 25 8.04 1.92 -16.58
N GLN A 26 8.16 1.23 -17.72
CA GLN A 26 7.76 1.80 -19.01
C GLN A 26 6.26 2.05 -19.07
N PHE A 27 5.45 1.16 -18.48
CA PHE A 27 4.00 1.31 -18.41
C PHE A 27 3.59 2.53 -17.58
N ILE A 28 4.15 2.67 -16.36
CA ILE A 28 3.96 3.88 -15.53
C ILE A 28 4.32 5.14 -16.33
N ARG A 29 5.46 5.12 -17.03
CA ARG A 29 5.91 6.25 -17.85
C ARG A 29 4.89 6.58 -18.93
N ASN A 30 4.46 5.59 -19.72
CA ASN A 30 3.56 5.81 -20.85
C ASN A 30 2.25 6.43 -20.37
N ILE A 31 1.63 5.88 -19.32
CA ILE A 31 0.37 6.41 -18.78
C ILE A 31 0.56 7.82 -18.21
N ALA A 32 1.67 8.08 -17.51
CA ALA A 32 1.96 9.42 -17.00
C ALA A 32 2.12 10.46 -18.12
N VAL A 33 2.76 10.10 -19.25
CA VAL A 33 2.84 10.96 -20.45
C VAL A 33 1.45 11.26 -20.99
N GLU A 34 0.64 10.23 -21.22
CA GLU A 34 -0.69 10.37 -21.83
C GLU A 34 -1.63 11.24 -20.97
N LEU A 35 -1.63 11.06 -19.65
CA LEU A 35 -2.53 11.79 -18.75
C LEU A 35 -2.12 13.24 -18.52
N THR A 36 -0.83 13.55 -18.53
CA THR A 36 -0.33 14.87 -18.14
C THR A 36 0.12 15.73 -19.32
N ASN A 37 0.42 15.12 -20.46
CA ASN A 37 1.16 15.74 -21.57
C ASN A 37 2.49 16.39 -21.14
N LEU A 38 3.01 16.07 -19.95
CA LEU A 38 4.29 16.55 -19.44
C LEU A 38 5.36 15.54 -19.84
N THR A 39 6.53 16.03 -20.25
CA THR A 39 7.72 15.19 -20.46
C THR A 39 8.76 15.36 -19.35
N THR A 40 8.67 16.46 -18.61
CA THR A 40 9.55 16.79 -17.50
C THR A 40 9.07 16.10 -16.22
N MET A 41 10.01 15.65 -15.38
CA MET A 41 9.76 14.97 -14.09
C MET A 41 9.08 13.60 -14.12
N ILE A 42 8.68 13.05 -15.28
CA ILE A 42 8.09 11.70 -15.33
C ILE A 42 9.07 10.64 -14.83
N ASP A 43 10.34 10.76 -15.20
CA ASP A 43 11.36 9.80 -14.75
C ASP A 43 11.46 9.77 -13.22
N ASP A 44 11.35 10.93 -12.56
CA ASP A 44 11.31 11.00 -11.10
C ASP A 44 10.05 10.35 -10.53
N TYR A 45 8.89 10.53 -11.17
CA TYR A 45 7.64 9.88 -10.75
C TYR A 45 7.70 8.37 -10.87
N VAL A 46 8.20 7.87 -12.01
CA VAL A 46 8.39 6.43 -12.25
C VAL A 46 9.31 5.83 -11.20
N VAL A 47 10.43 6.50 -10.90
CA VAL A 47 11.38 6.06 -9.87
C VAL A 47 10.73 6.07 -8.48
N GLN A 48 10.01 7.15 -8.12
CA GLN A 48 9.36 7.27 -6.81
C GLN A 48 8.31 6.18 -6.59
N ILE A 49 7.44 5.95 -7.57
CA ILE A 49 6.40 4.92 -7.52
C ILE A 49 7.07 3.55 -7.41
N PHE A 50 7.99 3.24 -8.33
CA PHE A 50 8.60 1.91 -8.40
C PHE A 50 9.41 1.55 -7.16
N GLU A 51 10.26 2.46 -6.66
CA GLU A 51 11.08 2.17 -5.48
C GLU A 51 10.24 2.12 -4.20
N PHE A 52 9.16 2.90 -4.10
CA PHE A 52 8.26 2.78 -2.96
C PHE A 52 7.51 1.44 -2.97
N ASP A 53 6.98 1.02 -4.13
CA ASP A 53 6.33 -0.28 -4.31
C ASP A 53 7.29 -1.45 -3.96
N LYS A 54 8.54 -1.35 -4.40
CA LYS A 54 9.62 -2.28 -4.07
C LYS A 54 9.98 -2.29 -2.57
N HIS A 55 9.96 -1.15 -1.89
CA HIS A 55 10.19 -1.12 -0.44
C HIS A 55 9.03 -1.77 0.32
N ILE A 56 7.78 -1.51 -0.08
CA ILE A 56 6.62 -2.19 0.51
C ILE A 56 6.73 -3.70 0.26
N SER A 57 7.14 -4.12 -0.95
CA SER A 57 7.27 -5.54 -1.32
C SER A 57 8.23 -6.31 -0.41
N GLN A 58 9.23 -5.66 0.19
CA GLN A 58 10.17 -6.29 1.14
C GLN A 58 9.53 -6.69 2.47
N TYR A 59 8.36 -6.12 2.80
CA TYR A 59 7.63 -6.43 4.03
C TYR A 59 6.53 -7.46 3.83
N TYR A 60 6.30 -7.92 2.59
CA TYR A 60 5.34 -8.99 2.33
C TYR A 60 5.78 -10.28 2.99
N ALA A 61 4.82 -11.02 3.51
CA ALA A 61 5.06 -12.37 3.97
C ALA A 61 5.48 -13.24 2.77
N THR A 62 6.51 -14.04 2.98
CA THR A 62 6.95 -15.02 1.99
C THR A 62 5.88 -16.10 1.82
N ALA A 63 5.90 -16.78 0.65
CA ALA A 63 4.98 -17.88 0.39
C ALA A 63 5.07 -18.99 1.45
N ASP A 64 6.25 -19.21 2.03
CA ASP A 64 6.46 -20.22 3.06
C ASP A 64 5.88 -19.79 4.41
N GLU A 65 6.02 -18.52 4.82
CA GLU A 65 5.39 -17.98 6.03
C GLU A 65 3.86 -18.04 5.96
N GLN A 66 3.30 -17.71 4.78
CA GLN A 66 1.86 -17.83 4.53
C GLN A 66 1.38 -19.28 4.63
N ARG A 67 2.09 -20.22 3.99
CA ARG A 67 1.76 -21.67 4.02
C ARG A 67 1.88 -22.26 5.42
N ALA A 68 2.87 -21.83 6.20
CA ALA A 68 3.12 -22.34 7.54
C ALA A 68 2.21 -21.67 8.60
N HIS A 69 1.29 -20.78 8.21
CA HIS A 69 0.39 -20.05 9.11
C HIS A 69 1.11 -19.31 10.25
N VAL A 70 2.33 -18.83 10.00
CA VAL A 70 3.17 -18.16 11.02
C VAL A 70 2.91 -16.65 11.07
N LEU A 71 1.84 -16.18 10.41
CA LEU A 71 1.51 -14.77 10.34
C LEU A 71 1.04 -14.27 11.72
N GLU A 72 1.66 -13.19 12.19
CA GLU A 72 1.26 -12.51 13.42
C GLU A 72 -0.11 -11.87 13.22
N SER A 73 -1.14 -12.55 13.72
CA SER A 73 -2.52 -12.08 13.74
C SER A 73 -2.97 -11.69 15.15
N ILE A 74 -3.81 -10.66 15.22
CA ILE A 74 -4.41 -10.22 16.49
C ILE A 74 -5.87 -9.89 16.30
N ARG A 75 -6.65 -10.26 17.30
CA ARG A 75 -7.99 -9.74 17.53
C ARG A 75 -7.89 -8.64 18.59
N THR A 76 -8.25 -7.43 18.23
CA THR A 76 -8.30 -6.28 19.16
C THR A 76 -9.61 -5.52 18.98
N THR A 77 -9.80 -4.46 19.75
CA THR A 77 -10.97 -3.59 19.61
C THR A 77 -10.60 -2.30 18.87
N ILE A 78 -11.58 -1.61 18.28
CA ILE A 78 -11.37 -0.33 17.59
C ILE A 78 -10.70 0.69 18.51
N GLY A 79 -11.12 0.77 19.78
CA GLY A 79 -10.52 1.71 20.75
C GLY A 79 -9.04 1.44 21.05
N ASN A 80 -8.61 0.18 20.99
CA ASN A 80 -7.23 -0.22 21.27
C ASN A 80 -6.38 -0.43 20.01
N LEU A 81 -6.94 -0.23 18.81
CA LEU A 81 -6.32 -0.62 17.55
C LEU A 81 -4.97 0.08 17.32
N SER A 82 -4.93 1.42 17.36
CA SER A 82 -3.69 2.18 17.14
C SER A 82 -2.60 1.82 18.16
N GLN A 83 -2.98 1.64 19.44
CA GLN A 83 -2.06 1.20 20.49
C GLN A 83 -1.53 -0.22 20.24
N THR A 84 -2.42 -1.14 19.84
CA THR A 84 -2.07 -2.54 19.55
C THR A 84 -1.11 -2.63 18.35
N LEU A 85 -1.35 -1.83 17.32
CA LEU A 85 -0.49 -1.75 16.15
C LEU A 85 0.84 -1.07 16.47
N ASN A 86 0.93 -0.23 17.49
CA ASN A 86 2.14 0.51 17.86
C ASN A 86 2.71 1.32 16.67
N THR A 87 1.84 2.08 16.01
CA THR A 87 2.14 2.92 14.85
C THR A 87 1.84 4.38 15.19
N THR A 88 2.53 5.34 14.56
CA THR A 88 2.19 6.76 14.74
C THR A 88 0.87 7.13 14.05
N PHE A 89 0.51 6.39 12.99
CA PHE A 89 -0.75 6.56 12.28
C PHE A 89 -1.93 6.12 13.17
N ASP A 90 -2.92 7.01 13.31
CA ASP A 90 -4.12 6.74 14.10
C ASP A 90 -5.16 5.95 13.29
N PHE A 91 -4.95 4.62 13.27
CA PHE A 91 -5.87 3.68 12.62
C PHE A 91 -7.28 3.68 13.22
N THR A 92 -7.42 3.92 14.52
CA THR A 92 -8.72 4.02 15.19
C THR A 92 -9.55 5.14 14.60
N SER A 93 -9.00 6.35 14.52
CA SER A 93 -9.70 7.50 13.91
C SER A 93 -9.92 7.33 12.42
N TYR A 94 -8.93 6.79 11.69
CA TYR A 94 -9.04 6.56 10.26
C TYR A 94 -10.18 5.60 9.88
N ILE A 95 -10.29 4.45 10.54
CA ILE A 95 -11.34 3.48 10.26
C ILE A 95 -12.71 4.06 10.63
N ARG A 96 -12.84 4.77 11.75
CA ARG A 96 -14.08 5.48 12.11
C ARG A 96 -14.51 6.46 11.04
N HIS A 97 -13.58 7.22 10.51
CA HIS A 97 -13.84 8.18 9.44
C HIS A 97 -14.31 7.50 8.14
N ILE A 98 -13.71 6.37 7.77
CA ILE A 98 -14.17 5.60 6.61
C ILE A 98 -15.61 5.11 6.81
N TYR A 99 -15.91 4.48 7.96
CA TYR A 99 -17.23 3.90 8.20
C TYR A 99 -18.32 4.96 8.38
N SER A 100 -17.98 6.15 8.90
CA SER A 100 -18.94 7.25 9.02
C SER A 100 -19.42 7.76 7.66
N SER A 101 -18.62 7.66 6.60
CA SER A 101 -19.05 7.98 5.23
C SER A 101 -20.21 7.11 4.73
N ALA A 102 -20.35 5.90 5.29
CA ALA A 102 -21.46 4.99 5.05
C ALA A 102 -22.56 5.09 6.13
N ASN A 103 -22.55 6.13 6.96
CA ASN A 103 -23.43 6.31 8.13
C ASN A 103 -23.33 5.18 9.17
N ILE A 104 -22.17 4.52 9.27
CA ILE A 104 -21.91 3.48 10.28
C ILE A 104 -21.05 4.09 11.39
N THR A 105 -21.52 3.97 12.63
CA THR A 105 -20.77 4.43 13.81
C THR A 105 -20.08 3.24 14.49
N LEU A 106 -18.74 3.27 14.52
CA LEU A 106 -17.94 2.28 15.23
C LEU A 106 -17.61 2.73 16.64
N VAL A 107 -17.97 1.91 17.63
CA VAL A 107 -17.71 2.13 19.05
C VAL A 107 -16.42 1.45 19.50
N ASP A 108 -15.86 1.85 20.65
CA ASP A 108 -14.57 1.34 21.14
C ASP A 108 -14.53 -0.19 21.32
N THR A 109 -15.69 -0.81 21.59
CA THR A 109 -15.83 -2.26 21.81
C THR A 109 -15.92 -3.08 20.54
N ASP A 110 -16.10 -2.44 19.39
CA ASP A 110 -16.17 -3.16 18.11
C ASP A 110 -14.87 -3.90 17.84
N THR A 111 -14.99 -5.16 17.42
CA THR A 111 -13.84 -6.03 17.19
C THR A 111 -13.26 -5.82 15.81
N VAL A 112 -11.94 -5.79 15.71
CA VAL A 112 -11.20 -5.84 14.44
C VAL A 112 -10.18 -6.97 14.47
N PHE A 113 -10.07 -7.66 13.34
CA PHE A 113 -9.06 -8.69 13.12
C PHE A 113 -7.98 -8.17 12.18
N VAL A 114 -6.73 -8.37 12.57
CA VAL A 114 -5.54 -7.95 11.83
C VAL A 114 -4.71 -9.19 11.57
N ASN A 115 -4.48 -9.51 10.29
CA ASN A 115 -3.81 -10.76 9.88
C ASN A 115 -2.28 -10.64 9.85
N GLN A 116 -1.77 -9.43 9.60
CA GLN A 116 -0.36 -9.20 9.27
C GLN A 116 0.16 -7.96 9.98
N ILE A 117 0.28 -8.05 11.30
CA ILE A 117 0.65 -6.90 12.15
C ILE A 117 2.04 -6.36 11.77
N SER A 118 3.01 -7.25 11.56
CA SER A 118 4.38 -6.88 11.19
C SER A 118 4.43 -6.09 9.88
N PHE A 119 3.63 -6.49 8.88
CA PHE A 119 3.51 -5.73 7.64
C PHE A 119 2.98 -4.32 7.90
N ILE A 120 1.85 -4.19 8.61
CA ILE A 120 1.22 -2.89 8.90
C ILE A 120 2.19 -1.97 9.66
N ARG A 121 2.91 -2.50 10.65
CA ARG A 121 3.93 -1.75 11.40
C ARG A 121 5.04 -1.26 10.49
N ASN A 122 5.63 -2.15 9.71
CA ASN A 122 6.75 -1.82 8.83
C ASN A 122 6.37 -0.81 7.75
N VAL A 123 5.19 -0.97 7.14
CA VAL A 123 4.67 -0.02 6.14
C VAL A 123 4.36 1.33 6.79
N SER A 124 3.79 1.37 7.99
CA SER A 124 3.54 2.64 8.70
C SER A 124 4.84 3.41 8.95
N LEU A 125 5.89 2.71 9.41
CA LEU A 125 7.23 3.30 9.58
C LEU A 125 7.89 3.72 8.27
N LEU A 126 7.62 3.01 7.17
CA LEU A 126 8.09 3.39 5.85
C LEU A 126 7.43 4.67 5.37
N ILE A 127 6.10 4.79 5.54
CA ILE A 127 5.30 5.95 5.15
C ILE A 127 5.78 7.22 5.84
N GLU A 128 6.10 7.16 7.14
CA GLU A 128 6.62 8.29 7.92
C GLU A 128 7.91 8.90 7.35
N LYS A 129 8.70 8.10 6.62
CA LYS A 129 9.98 8.52 6.03
C LYS A 129 9.82 9.08 4.61
N GLN A 130 8.64 8.96 4.01
CA GLN A 130 8.41 9.41 2.65
C GLN A 130 7.88 10.84 2.59
N SER A 131 8.19 11.52 1.50
CA SER A 131 7.60 12.83 1.21
C SER A 131 6.12 12.69 0.85
N SER A 132 5.31 13.72 1.14
CA SER A 132 3.91 13.77 0.69
C SER A 132 3.77 13.59 -0.82
N ARG A 133 4.74 14.07 -1.61
CA ARG A 133 4.79 13.89 -3.07
C ARG A 133 4.92 12.41 -3.45
N THR A 134 5.84 11.67 -2.82
CA THR A 134 6.01 10.23 -3.07
C THR A 134 4.73 9.46 -2.76
N LEU A 135 4.12 9.72 -1.59
CA LEU A 135 2.90 9.06 -1.16
C LEU A 135 1.72 9.38 -2.08
N GLN A 136 1.57 10.64 -2.49
CA GLN A 136 0.51 11.06 -3.39
C GLN A 136 0.67 10.43 -4.79
N ASN A 137 1.89 10.43 -5.34
CA ASN A 137 2.17 9.79 -6.63
C ASN A 137 1.85 8.30 -6.60
N TYR A 138 2.18 7.62 -5.50
CA TYR A 138 1.88 6.21 -5.33
C TYR A 138 0.38 5.93 -5.24
N VAL A 139 -0.36 6.65 -4.39
CA VAL A 139 -1.81 6.47 -4.24
C VAL A 139 -2.55 6.77 -5.55
N VAL A 140 -2.18 7.86 -6.24
CA VAL A 140 -2.76 8.22 -7.53
C VAL A 140 -2.46 7.15 -8.59
N TRP A 141 -1.24 6.61 -8.61
CA TRP A 141 -0.89 5.52 -9.52
C TRP A 141 -1.73 4.26 -9.29
N HIS A 142 -1.91 3.84 -8.04
CA HIS A 142 -2.76 2.68 -7.72
C HIS A 142 -4.22 2.90 -8.12
N PHE A 143 -4.75 4.11 -7.97
CA PHE A 143 -6.08 4.46 -8.47
C PHE A 143 -6.15 4.43 -10.00
N ILE A 144 -5.14 4.96 -10.70
CA ILE A 144 -5.11 4.89 -12.17
C ILE A 144 -5.06 3.43 -12.64
N MET A 145 -4.26 2.59 -12.00
CA MET A 145 -4.22 1.17 -12.30
C MET A 145 -5.57 0.47 -12.14
N SER A 146 -6.34 0.79 -11.09
CA SER A 146 -7.66 0.18 -10.89
C SER A 146 -8.71 0.63 -11.91
N GLU A 147 -8.49 1.79 -12.52
CA GLU A 147 -9.41 2.36 -13.52
C GLU A 147 -8.96 2.15 -14.97
N ILE A 148 -7.78 1.58 -15.21
CA ILE A 148 -7.17 1.59 -16.55
C ILE A 148 -8.01 0.86 -17.60
N ASP A 149 -8.71 -0.20 -17.20
CA ASP A 149 -9.64 -0.95 -18.05
C ASP A 149 -10.94 -0.17 -18.34
N ASN A 150 -11.20 0.90 -17.60
CA ASN A 150 -12.37 1.78 -17.72
C ASN A 150 -12.06 3.12 -18.40
N ILE A 151 -10.78 3.42 -18.68
CA ILE A 151 -10.39 4.63 -19.40
C ILE A 151 -10.65 4.39 -20.90
N PRO A 152 -11.46 5.24 -21.56
CA PRO A 152 -11.90 5.05 -22.94
C PRO A 152 -10.79 5.13 -24.00
#